data_AF-A0A925CNZ0-F1
#
_entry.id   AF-A0A925CNZ0-F1
#
_cell.length_a   1.000
_cell.length_b   1.000
_cell.length_c   1.000
_cell.angle_alpha   90.00
_cell.angle_beta   90.00
_cell.angle_gamma   90.00
#
_symmetry.space_group_name_H-M   'P 1'
#
loop_
_entity.id
_entity.type
_entity.pdbx_description
1 polymer ?
#
loop_
_entity_poly.entity_id
_entity_poly.type
_entity_poly.pdbx_seq_one_letter_code
_entity_poly.pdbx_strand_id
1 'polypeptide(L)' 'MSGDLVIPNPEQAGDRRANLVLRALIDEMLERVRGLNASPSTMTTDERSRAEAELESIMARVRRYAALRDQQ' A
#
# COMPACT_ATOMS: atom_id res chain seq x y z
N MET A 1 -21.19 34.59 11.82
CA MET A 1 -20.37 33.36 11.89
C MET A 1 -21.13 32.27 11.16
N SER A 2 -21.17 32.31 9.83
CA SER A 2 -21.83 31.25 9.04
C SER A 2 -20.74 30.25 8.66
N GLY A 3 -20.68 29.15 9.40
CA GLY A 3 -19.83 28.02 9.06
C GLY A 3 -20.41 27.33 7.84
N ASP A 4 -19.77 27.54 6.70
CA ASP A 4 -20.03 26.78 5.48
C ASP A 4 -19.78 25.31 5.78
N LEU A 5 -20.85 24.52 5.88
CA LEU A 5 -20.76 23.08 6.05
C LEU A 5 -20.33 22.53 4.69
N VAL A 6 -19.02 22.47 4.45
CA VAL A 6 -18.44 21.89 3.24
C VAL A 6 -18.80 20.40 3.24
N ILE A 7 -19.94 20.07 2.62
CA ILE A 7 -20.33 18.69 2.36
C ILE A 7 -19.33 18.17 1.34
N PRO A 8 -18.46 17.21 1.71
CA PRO A 8 -17.47 16.72 0.78
C PRO A 8 -18.17 16.00 -0.38
N ASN A 9 -17.81 16.38 -1.59
CA ASN A 9 -18.30 15.72 -2.80
C ASN A 9 -17.97 14.21 -2.72
N PRO A 10 -18.90 13.28 -3.02
CA PRO A 10 -18.66 11.83 -3.01
C PRO A 10 -17.38 11.39 -3.75
N GLU A 11 -17.00 12.09 -4.82
CA GLU A 11 -15.73 11.89 -5.53
C GLU A 11 -14.52 12.09 -4.59
N GLN A 12 -14.47 13.21 -3.86
CA GLN A 12 -13.39 13.52 -2.90
C GLN A 12 -13.37 12.59 -1.68
N ALA A 13 -14.50 11.94 -1.36
CA ALA A 13 -14.55 10.92 -0.32
C ALA A 13 -13.98 9.59 -0.85
N GLY A 14 -14.25 9.25 -2.11
CA GLY A 14 -13.65 8.13 -2.83
C GLY A 14 -12.13 8.25 -2.90
N ASP A 15 -11.63 9.41 -3.32
CA ASP A 15 -10.19 9.68 -3.46
C ASP A 15 -9.45 9.61 -2.13
N ARG A 16 -10.04 10.15 -1.05
CA ARG A 16 -9.46 10.05 0.29
C ARG A 16 -9.37 8.60 0.75
N ARG A 17 -10.43 7.81 0.53
CA ARG A 17 -10.43 6.39 0.89
C ARG A 17 -9.42 5.60 0.06
N ALA A 18 -9.32 5.85 -1.24
CA ALA A 18 -8.34 5.22 -2.13
C ALA A 18 -6.90 5.54 -1.72
N ASN A 19 -6.62 6.80 -1.37
CA ASN A 19 -5.31 7.21 -0.88
C ASN A 19 -4.94 6.56 0.46
N LEU A 20 -5.89 6.40 1.39
CA LEU A 20 -5.66 5.70 2.66
C LEU A 20 -5.34 4.22 2.43
N VAL A 21 -6.05 3.56 1.50
CA VAL A 21 -5.78 2.15 1.14
C VAL A 21 -4.39 2.01 0.51
N LEU A 22 -4.03 2.91 -0.41
CA LEU A 22 -2.70 2.89 -1.03
C LEU A 22 -1.59 3.13 0.00
N ARG A 23 -1.79 4.06 0.93
CA ARG A 23 -0.85 4.32 2.04
C ARG A 23 -0.63 3.07 2.89
N ALA A 24 -1.71 2.40 3.31
CA ALA A 24 -1.63 1.18 4.10
C ALA A 24 -0.88 0.05 3.38
N LEU A 25 -1.11 -0.12 2.08
CA LEU A 25 -0.39 -1.12 1.27
C LEU A 25 1.10 -0.80 1.14
N ILE A 26 1.46 0.48 1.01
CA ILE A 26 2.86 0.91 0.97
C ILE A 26 3.53 0.68 2.33
N ASP A 27 2.85 1.00 3.43
CA ASP A 27 3.39 0.78 4.78
C ASP A 27 3.63 -0.71 5.04
N GLU A 28 2.68 -1.58 4.65
CA GLU A 28 2.82 -3.04 4.73
C GLU A 28 4.01 -3.55 3.90
N MET A 29 4.19 -3.03 2.69
CA MET A 29 5.33 -3.35 1.82
C MET A 29 6.66 -2.94 2.45
N LEU A 30 6.75 -1.73 3.00
CA LEU A 30 7.95 -1.22 3.63
C LEU A 30 8.31 -2.02 4.89
N GLU A 31 7.33 -2.40 5.69
CA GLU A 31 7.54 -3.26 6.86
C GLU A 31 8.09 -4.62 6.44
N ARG A 32 7.52 -5.23 5.39
CA ARG A 32 7.99 -6.52 4.89
C ARG A 32 9.42 -6.47 4.35
N VAL A 33 9.78 -5.41 3.63
CA VAL A 33 11.15 -5.18 3.13
C VAL A 33 12.14 -4.95 4.28
N ARG A 34 11.74 -4.20 5.31
CA ARG A 34 12.58 -3.99 6.50
C ARG A 34 12.80 -5.31 7.25
N GLY A 35 11.75 -6.11 7.43
CA GLY A 35 11.85 -7.44 8.06
C GLY A 35 12.81 -8.37 7.31
N LEU A 36 12.75 -8.36 5.97
CA LEU A 36 13.67 -9.14 5.13
C LEU A 36 15.12 -8.68 5.26
N ASN A 37 15.38 -7.37 5.30
CA ASN A 37 16.72 -6.82 5.44
C ASN A 37 17.28 -6.95 6.87
N ALA A 38 16.42 -7.01 7.89
CA ALA A 38 16.81 -7.17 9.28
C ALA A 38 17.31 -8.58 9.63
N SER A 39 17.11 -9.57 8.75
CA SER A 39 17.59 -10.96 8.92
C SER A 39 18.73 -11.30 7.95
N PRO A 40 19.96 -10.79 8.17
CA PRO A 40 21.03 -10.90 7.18
C PRO A 40 21.71 -12.29 7.09
N SER A 41 21.46 -13.24 8.00
CA SER A 41 22.32 -14.43 8.11
C SER A 41 21.62 -15.79 8.28
N THR A 42 20.29 -15.86 8.33
CA THR A 42 19.59 -17.11 8.70
C THR A 42 18.48 -17.55 7.76
N MET A 43 18.06 -16.74 6.79
CA MET A 43 17.01 -17.16 5.85
C MET A 43 17.56 -18.19 4.86
N THR A 44 16.93 -19.36 4.86
CA THR A 44 17.11 -20.38 3.84
C THR A 44 16.62 -19.87 2.48
N THR A 45 17.08 -20.50 1.39
CA THR A 45 16.64 -20.17 0.03
C THR A 45 15.13 -20.26 -0.14
N ASP A 46 14.49 -21.23 0.52
CA ASP A 46 13.04 -21.41 0.48
C ASP A 46 12.29 -20.28 1.21
N GLU A 47 12.78 -19.87 2.38
CA GLU A 47 12.21 -18.75 3.13
C GLU A 47 12.35 -17.44 2.36
N ARG A 48 13.49 -17.23 1.72
CA ARG A 48 13.72 -16.07 0.83
C ARG A 48 12.72 -16.08 -0.32
N SER A 49 12.58 -17.22 -1.01
CA SER A 49 11.67 -17.37 -2.15
C SER A 49 10.21 -17.10 -1.77
N ARG A 50 9.76 -17.59 -0.60
CA ARG A 50 8.41 -17.32 -0.08
C ARG A 50 8.21 -15.85 0.23
N ALA A 51 9.18 -15.22 0.88
CA ALA A 51 9.08 -13.81 1.23
C ALA A 51 9.12 -12.89 0.00
N GLU A 52 9.89 -13.25 -1.03
CA GLU A 52 9.87 -12.56 -2.32
C GLU A 52 8.52 -12.71 -3.03
N ALA A 53 7.92 -13.91 -3.02
CA ALA A 53 6.59 -14.13 -3.60
C ALA A 53 5.49 -13.32 -2.89
N GLU A 54 5.55 -13.24 -1.56
CA GLU A 54 4.63 -12.42 -0.78
C GLU A 54 4.81 -10.91 -1.05
N LEU A 55 6.06 -10.45 -1.16
CA LEU A 55 6.36 -9.06 -1.52
C LEU A 55 5.84 -8.73 -2.92
N GLU A 56 6.01 -9.63 -3.90
CA GLU A 56 5.51 -9.44 -5.26
C GLU A 56 3.97 -9.34 -5.29
N SER A 57 3.27 -10.12 -4.46
CA SER A 57 1.81 -10.03 -4.32
C SER A 57 1.36 -8.65 -3.81
N ILE A 58 2.06 -8.12 -2.80
CA ILE A 58 1.79 -6.77 -2.26
C ILE A 58 2.08 -5.71 -3.33
N MET A 59 3.22 -5.81 -4.01
CA MET A 59 3.61 -4.91 -5.11
C MET A 59 2.60 -4.91 -6.26
N ALA A 60 2.09 -6.08 -6.65
CA ALA A 60 1.06 -6.20 -7.68
C ALA A 60 -0.24 -5.50 -7.26
N ARG A 61 -0.62 -5.55 -5.97
CA ARG A 61 -1.77 -4.80 -5.44
C ARG A 61 -1.51 -3.30 -5.50
N VAL A 62 -0.35 -2.83 -5.02
CA VAL A 62 0.04 -1.41 -5.07
C VAL A 62 -0.04 -0.87 -6.50
N ARG A 63 0.54 -1.58 -7.48
CA ARG A 63 0.49 -1.17 -8.90
C ARG A 63 -0.93 -1.05 -9.42
N ARG A 64 -1.84 -1.98 -9.07
CA ARG A 64 -3.25 -1.90 -9.47
C ARG A 64 -3.97 -0.69 -8.88
N TYR A 65 -3.76 -0.41 -7.59
CA TYR A 65 -4.39 0.74 -6.93
C TYR A 65 -3.81 2.07 -7.41
N ALA A 66 -2.51 2.13 -7.69
CA ALA A 66 -1.87 3.30 -8.27
C ALA A 66 -2.42 3.58 -9.70
N ALA A 67 -2.52 2.55 -10.54
CA ALA A 67 -3.09 2.67 -11.88
C ALA A 67 -4.57 3.10 -11.86
N LEU A 68 -5.35 2.62 -10.88
CA LEU A 68 -6.74 3.05 -10.70
C LEU A 68 -6.83 4.54 -10.32
N ARG A 69 -5.96 5.01 -9.42
CA ARG A 69 -5.90 6.41 -9.00
C ARG A 69 -5.51 7.34 -10.15
N ASP A 70 -4.54 6.93 -10.99
CA ASP A 70 -4.05 7.78 -12.09
C ASP A 70 -5.07 7.91 -13.25
N GLN A 71 -6.15 7.12 -13.24
CA GLN A 71 -7.27 7.19 -14.20
C GLN A 71 -8.45 8.04 -13.72
N GLN A 72 -8.40 8.55 -12.48
CA GLN A 72 -9.38 9.46 -11.88
C GLN A 72 -8.87 10.90 -11.92
#